data_AF-A0A1H3N5W4-F1
#
_entry.id   AF-A0A1H3N5W4-F1
#
_cell.length_a   1.000
_cell.length_b   1.000
_cell.length_c   1.000
_cell.angle_alpha   90.00
_cell.angle_beta   90.00
_cell.angle_gamma   90.00
#
_symmetry.space_group_name_H-M   'P 1'
#
loop_
_entity.id
_entity.type
_entity.pdbx_description
1 polymer ?
#
loop_
_entity_poly.entity_id
_entity_poly.type
_entity_poly.pdbx_seq_one_letter_code
_entity_poly.pdbx_strand_id
1 'polypeptide(L)' 'MEFKINDVWFGRIGTAYEGVTATIQAITERKIQVSFDRVVAVDGMMLGGCIFGKKQFQELFEQVYWI' A
#
# COMPACT_ATOMS: atom_id res chain seq x y z
N MET A 1 -2.35 13.50 -6.21
CA MET A 1 -1.91 12.22 -6.82
C MET A 1 -3.13 11.38 -7.11
N GLU A 2 -3.22 10.86 -8.33
CA GLU A 2 -4.26 9.93 -8.76
C GLU A 2 -3.76 8.50 -8.58
N PHE A 3 -4.60 7.60 -8.09
CA PHE A 3 -4.25 6.17 -7.99
C PHE A 3 -4.60 5.46 -9.29
N LYS A 4 -3.73 4.55 -9.73
CA LYS A 4 -4.01 3.67 -10.87
C LYS A 4 -3.84 2.21 -10.45
N ILE A 5 -4.67 1.35 -11.04
CA ILE A 5 -4.51 -0.11 -10.89
C ILE A 5 -3.14 -0.49 -11.47
N ASN A 6 -2.44 -1.40 -10.79
CA ASN A 6 -1.05 -1.80 -10.99
C ASN A 6 0.01 -0.76 -10.61
N ASP A 7 -0.36 0.39 -10.03
CA ASP A 7 0.64 1.27 -9.43
C ASP A 7 1.34 0.55 -8.28
N VAL A 8 2.66 0.70 -8.25
CA VAL A 8 3.52 0.17 -7.20
C VAL A 8 3.92 1.30 -6.26
N TRP A 9 3.70 1.08 -4.97
CA TRP A 9 3.98 2.02 -3.91
C TRP A 9 4.87 1.37 -2.86
N PHE A 10 5.71 2.16 -2.22
CA PHE A 10 6.66 1.69 -1.22
C PHE A 10 6.26 2.17 0.17
N GLY A 11 6.30 1.29 1.16
CA GLY A 11 5.93 1.64 2.52
C GLY A 11 6.95 2.61 3.13
N ARG A 12 6.43 3.69 3.70
CA ARG A 12 7.23 4.78 4.27
C ARG A 12 8.04 4.29 5.47
N ILE A 13 9.22 4.87 5.64
CA ILE A 13 10.07 4.66 6.81
C ILE A 13 9.32 5.07 8.09
N GLY A 14 9.45 4.28 9.14
CA GLY A 14 8.79 4.47 10.43
C GLY A 14 7.35 3.95 10.49
N THR A 15 6.85 3.32 9.42
CA THR A 15 5.51 2.69 9.41
C THR A 15 5.62 1.18 9.56
N ALA A 16 4.50 0.53 9.90
CA ALA A 16 4.41 -0.94 9.93
C ALA A 16 4.66 -1.61 8.55
N TYR A 17 4.71 -0.81 7.48
CA TYR A 17 4.94 -1.25 6.11
C TYR A 17 6.32 -0.85 5.59
N GLU A 18 7.24 -0.36 6.44
CA GLU A 18 8.59 -0.01 6.02
C GLU A 18 9.27 -1.18 5.28
N GLY A 19 9.81 -0.91 4.09
CA GLY A 19 10.46 -1.93 3.26
C GLY A 19 9.50 -2.87 2.51
N VAL A 20 8.18 -2.64 2.62
CA VAL A 20 7.13 -3.40 1.91
C VAL A 20 6.75 -2.69 0.63
N THR A 21 6.54 -3.46 -0.43
CA THR A 21 6.01 -2.95 -1.70
C THR A 21 4.54 -3.33 -1.82
N ALA A 22 3.68 -2.35 -2.09
CA ALA A 22 2.24 -2.53 -2.29
C ALA A 22 1.86 -2.28 -3.76
N THR A 23 1.14 -3.22 -4.37
CA THR A 23 0.61 -3.08 -5.74
C THR A 23 -0.89 -2.89 -5.70
N ILE A 24 -1.41 -1.82 -6.30
CA ILE A 24 -2.85 -1.55 -6.34
C ILE A 24 -3.56 -2.56 -7.24
N GLN A 25 -4.46 -3.35 -6.65
CA GLN A 25 -5.26 -4.36 -7.34
C GLN A 25 -6.64 -3.84 -7.75
N ALA A 26 -7.24 -2.97 -6.94
CA ALA A 26 -8.54 -2.37 -7.23
C ALA A 26 -8.68 -1.00 -6.59
N ILE A 27 -9.49 -0.14 -7.20
CA ILE A 27 -9.81 1.20 -6.73
C ILE A 27 -11.31 1.38 -6.75
N THR A 28 -11.85 1.87 -5.64
CA THR A 28 -13.23 2.36 -5.56
C THR A 28 -13.22 3.87 -5.32
N GLU A 29 -14.41 4.46 -5.20
CA GLU A 29 -14.54 5.89 -4.90
C GLU A 29 -13.77 6.27 -3.62
N ARG A 30 -13.80 5.43 -2.57
CA ARG A 30 -13.25 5.75 -1.24
C ARG A 30 -12.08 4.88 -0.80
N LYS A 31 -11.92 3.70 -1.40
CA LYS A 31 -10.96 2.70 -0.94
C LYS A 31 -10.02 2.29 -2.07
N ILE A 32 -8.88 1.76 -1.68
CA ILE A 32 -7.98 1.04 -2.57
C ILE A 32 -7.67 -0.31 -1.95
N GLN A 33 -7.55 -1.32 -2.79
CA GLN A 33 -7.11 -2.65 -2.39
C GLN A 33 -5.72 -2.88 -2.97
N VAL A 34 -4.82 -3.39 -2.13
CA VAL A 34 -3.45 -3.66 -2.52
C VAL A 34 -3.04 -5.09 -2.14
N SER A 35 -2.11 -5.65 -2.90
CA SER A 35 -1.32 -6.82 -2.52
C SER A 35 0.08 -6.37 -2.11
N PHE A 36 0.70 -7.11 -1.20
CA PHE A 36 2.07 -6.88 -0.77
C PHE A 36 3.03 -7.86 -1.47
N ASP A 37 4.29 -7.47 -1.62
CA ASP A 37 5.37 -8.34 -2.12
C ASP A 37 5.70 -9.49 -1.16
N ARG A 38 5.31 -9.34 0.11
CA ARG A 38 5.54 -10.32 1.18
C ARG A 38 4.39 -10.29 2.19
N VAL A 39 4.32 -11.31 3.04
CA VAL A 39 3.41 -11.29 4.20
C VAL A 39 3.99 -10.38 5.29
N VAL A 40 3.20 -9.44 5.77
CA VAL A 40 3.59 -8.45 6.79
C VAL A 40 2.83 -8.72 8.08
N ALA A 41 3.51 -8.67 9.23
CA ALA A 41 2.89 -8.74 10.54
C ALA A 41 2.49 -7.34 11.02
N VAL A 42 1.19 -7.05 11.13
CA VAL A 42 0.65 -5.77 11.61
C VAL A 42 -0.38 -6.04 12.69
N ASP A 43 -0.19 -5.46 13.88
CA ASP A 43 -1.08 -5.63 15.04
C ASP A 43 -1.40 -7.11 15.36
N GLY A 44 -0.42 -7.99 15.19
CA GLY A 44 -0.55 -9.44 15.42
C GLY A 44 -1.23 -10.22 14.28
N MET A 45 -1.61 -9.56 13.18
CA MET A 45 -2.18 -10.19 11.98
C MET A 45 -1.14 -10.34 10.88
N MET A 46 -1.20 -11.46 10.15
CA MET A 46 -0.37 -11.73 8.98
C MET A 46 -1.12 -11.33 7.71
N LEU A 47 -0.63 -10.31 7.01
CA LEU A 47 -1.31 -9.70 5.86
C LEU A 47 -0.49 -9.90 4.58
N GLY A 48 -1.11 -10.46 3.52
CA GLY A 48 -0.55 -10.48 2.15
C GLY A 48 -1.05 -9.33 1.27
N GLY A 49 -1.88 -8.46 1.84
CA GLY A 49 -2.55 -7.35 1.18
C GLY A 49 -3.55 -6.72 2.15
N CYS A 50 -4.09 -5.56 1.80
CA CYS A 50 -5.06 -4.87 2.64
C CYS A 50 -5.92 -3.90 1.82
N ILE A 51 -7.03 -3.47 2.42
CA ILE A 51 -7.90 -2.42 1.88
C ILE A 51 -7.71 -1.16 2.72
N PHE A 52 -7.26 -0.09 2.08
CA PHE A 52 -7.01 1.19 2.74
C PHE A 52 -8.01 2.25 2.30
N GLY A 53 -8.23 3.23 3.18
CA GLY A 53 -8.71 4.54 2.73
C GLY A 53 -7.64 5.24 1.90
N LYS A 54 -8.04 5.98 0.86
CA LYS A 54 -7.11 6.70 -0.02
C LYS A 54 -6.10 7.58 0.75
N LYS A 55 -6.58 8.36 1.71
CA LYS A 55 -5.71 9.23 2.55
C LYS A 55 -4.78 8.41 3.45
N GLN A 56 -5.32 7.42 4.15
CA GLN A 56 -4.55 6.51 5.00
C GLN A 56 -3.42 5.82 4.22
N PHE A 57 -3.70 5.39 2.99
CA PHE A 57 -2.68 4.77 2.16
C PHE A 57 -1.53 5.72 1.83
N GLN A 58 -1.80 7.00 1.54
CA GLN A 58 -0.75 8.00 1.27
C GLN A 58 0.08 8.36 2.51
N GLU A 59 -0.49 8.18 3.71
CA GLU A 59 0.22 8.35 4.99
C GLU A 59 1.16 7.16 5.28
N LEU A 60 0.84 5.98 4.75
CA LEU A 60 1.61 4.73 4.97
C LEU A 60 2.58 4.40 3.84
N PHE A 61 2.26 4.80 2.61
CA PHE A 61 3.01 4.46 1.42
C PHE A 61 3.30 5.72 0.59
N GLU A 62 4.40 5.67 -0.16
CA GLU A 62 4.77 6.68 -1.14
C GLU A 62 4.96 6.10 -2.53
N GLN A 63 4.62 6.89 -3.54
CA GLN A 63 4.76 6.50 -4.92
C GLN A 63 6.24 6.61 -5.32
N VAL A 64 6.81 5.50 -5.78
CA VAL A 64 8.17 5.49 -6.32
C VAL A 64 8.07 5.67 -7.83
N TYR A 65 8.55 6.80 -8.32
CA TYR A 65 8.73 7.01 -9.75
C TYR A 65 10.12 6.50 -10.11
N TRP A 66 10.19 5.37 -10.82
CA TRP A 66 11.43 4.94 -11.46
C TRP A 66 11.76 5.97 -12.54
N ILE A 67 12.88 6.66 -12.39
CA ILE A 67 13.46 7.60 -13.36
C ILE A 67 14.38 6.81 -14.29
#